data_AF-A0AAF1JV95-F1
#
_entry.id   AF-A0AAF1JV95-F1
#
_cell.length_a   1.000
_cell.length_b   1.000
_cell.length_c   1.000
_cell.angle_alpha   90.00
_cell.angle_beta   90.00
_cell.angle_gamma   90.00
#
_symmetry.space_group_name_H-M   'P 1'
#
loop_
_entity.id
_entity.type
_entity.pdbx_description
1 polymer ?
#
loop_
_entity_poly.entity_id
_entity_poly.type
_entity_poly.pdbx_seq_one_letter_code
_entity_poly.pdbx_strand_id
1 'polypeptide(L)'
;MAQLTGTLWDGLALRRLRASPDPDSPRRPVALPATWPSPEADDAAAALAAITPGAGPVALPSLAERWIRRLDKAGRAMGLVPDDAFAEALRALLLTRRGAPGLPTWRGEASAEPPRFILNLTAFLDAAGDFDAPAYAEAVATATLAADIAGEGRAAHLAVGFADLAGFLAAHGLRYAGAEGREAAAAIAALTLGAAEAESGRIAIIMGAREPLRLVWPALPTATAIPGLAEAARAAIDAAVASRGLRHATILALTLPDAVDALLGVETGGMAPPAGHIRPVLGADGVLRDLPTRAARRAGPNAEALLAPVDQHARHAMLLAVGPFLHAAPPAAIAAPA
;
A
#
# COMPACT_ATOMS: atom_id res chain seq x y z
N MET A 1 -10.61 27.05 -3.94
CA MET A 1 -9.93 26.40 -2.80
C MET A 1 -10.84 25.30 -2.30
N ALA A 2 -10.39 24.03 -2.28
CA ALA A 2 -11.21 22.95 -1.74
C ALA A 2 -11.53 23.25 -0.27
N GLN A 3 -12.81 23.21 0.12
CA GLN A 3 -13.19 23.39 1.53
C GLN A 3 -12.70 22.18 2.31
N LEU A 4 -11.70 22.37 3.18
CA LEU A 4 -11.19 21.32 4.07
C LEU A 4 -12.04 21.19 5.35
N THR A 5 -12.90 22.17 5.60
CA THR A 5 -13.77 22.26 6.78
C THR A 5 -14.70 21.05 6.88
N GLY A 6 -14.83 20.49 8.08
CA GLY A 6 -15.68 19.33 8.35
C GLY A 6 -15.15 17.99 7.84
N THR A 7 -13.88 17.92 7.41
CA THR A 7 -13.19 16.66 7.05
C THR A 7 -12.12 16.32 8.09
N LEU A 8 -11.53 15.13 8.04
CA LEU A 8 -10.35 14.78 8.87
C LEU A 8 -9.12 15.69 8.65
N TRP A 9 -9.10 16.53 7.62
CA TRP A 9 -8.07 17.54 7.43
C TRP A 9 -8.29 18.82 8.24
N ASP A 10 -9.51 19.04 8.74
CA ASP A 10 -9.87 20.25 9.45
C ASP A 10 -9.12 20.35 10.79
N GLY A 11 -8.55 21.52 11.06
CA GLY A 11 -7.69 21.74 12.24
C GLY A 11 -6.37 20.95 12.26
N LEU A 12 -6.03 20.17 11.22
CA LEU A 12 -4.79 19.41 11.19
C LEU A 12 -3.56 20.33 11.15
N ALA A 13 -2.70 20.21 12.15
CA ALA A 13 -1.43 20.91 12.18
C ALA A 13 -0.52 20.45 11.03
N LEU A 14 0.01 21.40 10.24
CA LEU A 14 0.89 21.11 9.12
C LEU A 14 2.32 21.57 9.40
N ARG A 15 3.27 20.69 9.09
CA ARG A 15 4.70 21.02 9.03
C ARG A 15 5.05 21.48 7.62
N ARG A 16 5.78 22.59 7.54
CA ARG A 16 6.25 23.16 6.26
C ARG A 16 7.73 22.82 6.08
N LEU A 17 8.03 22.21 4.94
CA LEU A 17 9.37 21.76 4.56
C LEU A 17 9.72 22.33 3.17
N ARG A 18 10.99 22.26 2.79
CA ARG A 18 11.43 22.48 1.41
C ARG A 18 12.05 21.20 0.89
N ALA A 19 11.45 20.63 -0.14
CA ALA A 19 11.86 19.35 -0.71
C ALA A 19 11.87 19.43 -2.24
N SER A 20 12.62 18.54 -2.86
CA SER A 20 12.69 18.34 -4.31
C SER A 20 12.41 16.88 -4.64
N PRO A 21 11.92 16.57 -5.85
CA PRO A 21 11.68 15.19 -6.27
C PRO A 21 12.96 14.36 -6.38
N ASP A 22 14.10 15.01 -6.67
CA ASP A 22 15.43 14.44 -6.76
C ASP A 22 16.49 15.48 -6.30
N PRO A 23 17.75 15.08 -6.07
CA PRO A 23 18.81 15.98 -5.59
C PRO A 23 19.16 17.14 -6.53
N ASP A 24 18.94 16.97 -7.84
CA ASP A 24 19.31 17.93 -8.88
C ASP A 24 18.18 18.95 -9.16
N SER A 25 16.95 18.61 -8.76
CA SER A 25 15.78 19.46 -8.92
C SER A 25 15.69 20.59 -7.86
N PRO A 26 15.15 21.77 -8.23
CA PRO A 26 14.98 22.87 -7.29
C PRO A 26 13.98 22.53 -6.18
N ARG A 27 14.31 22.91 -4.94
CA ARG A 27 13.43 22.68 -3.79
C ARG A 27 12.20 23.59 -3.80
N ARG A 28 11.02 22.98 -3.68
CA ARG A 28 9.72 23.66 -3.57
C ARG A 28 9.15 23.57 -2.14
N PRO A 29 8.27 24.50 -1.74
CA PRO A 29 7.58 24.41 -0.46
C PRO A 29 6.62 23.22 -0.43
N VAL A 30 6.69 22.42 0.62
CA VAL A 30 5.83 21.24 0.85
C VAL A 30 5.20 21.32 2.24
N ALA A 31 3.91 20.99 2.35
CA ALA A 31 3.21 20.90 3.63
C ALA A 31 2.65 19.49 3.87
N LEU A 32 3.03 18.90 5.01
CA LEU A 32 2.64 17.56 5.45
C LEU A 32 2.01 17.61 6.86
N PRO A 33 1.25 16.58 7.27
CA PRO A 33 0.79 16.45 8.65
C PRO A 33 1.96 16.54 9.65
N ALA A 34 1.83 17.39 10.66
CA ALA A 34 2.88 17.57 11.67
C ALA A 34 3.06 16.33 12.57
N THR A 35 2.06 15.44 12.59
CA THR A 35 2.07 14.15 13.29
C THR A 35 2.98 13.11 12.62
N TRP A 36 3.38 13.31 11.37
CA TRP A 36 4.30 12.40 10.70
C TRP A 36 5.71 12.51 11.32
N PRO A 37 6.32 11.38 11.73
CA PRO A 37 7.55 11.40 12.48
C PRO A 37 8.72 11.93 11.65
N SER A 38 9.60 12.72 12.26
CA SER A 38 10.93 12.97 11.71
C SER A 38 11.84 11.76 11.99
N PRO A 39 12.71 11.34 11.05
CA PRO A 39 13.05 11.97 9.76
C PRO A 39 12.15 11.55 8.58
N GLU A 40 11.16 10.69 8.79
CA GLU A 40 10.32 10.14 7.70
C GLU A 40 9.49 11.19 6.95
N ALA A 41 9.20 12.31 7.60
CA ALA A 41 8.56 13.46 7.00
C ALA A 41 9.39 14.08 5.85
N ASP A 42 10.73 13.96 5.86
CA ASP A 42 11.58 14.52 4.81
C ASP A 42 11.49 13.65 3.53
N ASP A 43 11.60 12.33 3.68
CA ASP A 43 11.38 11.36 2.60
C ASP A 43 9.98 11.55 1.97
N ALA A 44 8.96 11.69 2.83
CA ALA A 44 7.59 11.90 2.41
C ALA A 44 7.38 13.26 1.71
N ALA A 45 8.15 14.29 2.07
CA ALA A 45 8.08 15.60 1.43
C ALA A 45 8.68 15.58 0.03
N ALA A 46 9.80 14.88 -0.16
CA ALA A 46 10.40 14.64 -1.48
C ALA A 46 9.44 13.83 -2.36
N ALA A 47 8.86 12.77 -1.81
CA ALA A 47 7.84 11.97 -2.48
C ALA A 47 6.63 12.80 -2.92
N LEU A 48 6.09 13.66 -2.04
CA LEU A 48 4.97 14.54 -2.38
C LEU A 48 5.34 15.56 -3.47
N ALA A 49 6.58 16.05 -3.47
CA ALA A 49 7.09 16.93 -4.52
C ALA A 49 7.19 16.19 -5.88
N ALA A 50 7.48 14.89 -5.89
CA ALA A 50 7.53 14.04 -7.09
C ALA A 50 6.15 13.64 -7.63
N ILE A 51 5.14 13.50 -6.76
CA ILE A 51 3.78 13.11 -7.19
C ILE A 51 3.18 14.15 -8.15
N THR A 52 3.41 15.45 -7.91
CA THR A 52 2.83 16.52 -8.73
C THR A 52 3.93 17.33 -9.41
N PRO A 53 4.02 17.35 -10.76
CA PRO A 53 5.00 18.17 -11.47
C PRO A 53 4.90 19.68 -11.14
N GLY A 54 6.00 20.40 -11.28
CA GLY A 54 6.07 21.87 -11.16
C GLY A 54 6.82 22.40 -9.93
N ALA A 55 6.94 23.73 -9.83
CA ALA A 55 7.76 24.42 -8.84
C ALA A 55 6.97 25.13 -7.71
N GLY A 56 5.64 25.21 -7.82
CA GLY A 56 4.78 25.91 -6.84
C GLY A 56 4.69 25.21 -5.48
N PRO A 57 4.07 25.80 -4.45
CA PRO A 57 3.84 25.10 -3.19
C PRO A 57 2.89 23.90 -3.37
N VAL A 58 3.10 22.82 -2.60
CA VAL A 58 2.20 21.66 -2.55
C VAL A 58 1.87 21.31 -1.10
N ALA A 59 0.60 21.01 -0.82
CA ALA A 59 0.14 20.59 0.51
C ALA A 59 -0.61 19.27 0.37
N LEU A 60 -0.28 18.30 1.23
CA LEU A 60 -0.89 16.96 1.18
C LEU A 60 -2.42 17.01 1.25
N PRO A 61 -3.06 17.73 2.21
CA PRO A 61 -4.52 17.73 2.30
C PRO A 61 -5.18 18.25 1.02
N SER A 62 -4.68 19.35 0.47
CA SER A 62 -5.23 19.94 -0.74
C SER A 62 -5.03 19.05 -1.97
N LEU A 63 -3.88 18.38 -2.07
CA LEU A 63 -3.62 17.45 -3.17
C LEU A 63 -4.50 16.19 -3.04
N ALA A 64 -4.61 15.64 -1.84
CA ALA A 64 -5.39 14.44 -1.55
C ALA A 64 -6.88 14.65 -1.81
N GLU A 65 -7.44 15.76 -1.32
CA GLU A 65 -8.86 16.07 -1.49
C GLU A 65 -9.29 16.16 -2.94
N ARG A 66 -8.40 16.52 -3.87
CA ARG A 66 -8.74 16.57 -5.30
C ARG A 66 -9.15 15.21 -5.83
N TRP A 67 -8.39 14.16 -5.51
CA TRP A 67 -8.73 12.82 -5.99
C TRP A 67 -9.81 12.17 -5.11
N ILE A 68 -9.80 12.38 -3.78
CA ILE A 68 -10.83 11.84 -2.87
C ILE A 68 -12.22 12.32 -3.28
N ARG A 69 -12.39 13.63 -3.50
CA ARG A 69 -13.69 14.19 -3.93
C ARG A 69 -14.12 13.72 -5.31
N ARG A 70 -13.17 13.49 -6.22
CA ARG A 70 -13.46 12.97 -7.55
C ARG A 70 -13.97 11.53 -7.46
N LEU A 71 -13.30 10.68 -6.67
CA LEU A 71 -13.73 9.30 -6.46
C LEU A 71 -15.07 9.25 -5.72
N ASP A 72 -15.24 9.99 -4.62
CA ASP A 72 -16.51 10.05 -3.88
C ASP A 72 -17.69 10.46 -4.78
N LYS A 73 -17.53 11.55 -5.55
CA LYS A 73 -18.54 12.00 -6.50
C LYS A 73 -18.86 10.94 -7.57
N ALA A 74 -17.84 10.29 -8.13
CA ALA A 74 -18.01 9.26 -9.15
C ALA A 74 -18.68 8.00 -8.57
N GLY A 75 -18.26 7.55 -7.39
CA GLY A 75 -18.84 6.39 -6.69
C GLY A 75 -20.31 6.61 -6.33
N ARG A 76 -20.69 7.81 -5.87
CA ARG A 76 -22.10 8.18 -5.65
C ARG A 76 -22.92 8.14 -6.94
N ALA A 77 -22.36 8.67 -8.04
CA ALA A 77 -23.03 8.62 -9.34
C ALA A 77 -23.23 7.20 -9.86
N MET A 78 -22.39 6.24 -9.46
CA MET A 78 -22.51 4.81 -9.76
C MET A 78 -23.38 4.05 -8.75
N GLY A 79 -23.83 4.68 -7.66
CA GLY A 79 -24.56 4.01 -6.58
C GLY A 79 -23.71 3.10 -5.69
N LEU A 80 -22.38 3.20 -5.78
CA LEU A 80 -21.43 2.38 -5.01
C LEU A 80 -21.09 2.98 -3.64
N VAL A 81 -21.27 4.30 -3.48
CA VAL A 81 -20.96 5.03 -2.25
C VAL A 81 -22.25 5.67 -1.72
N PRO A 82 -22.89 5.10 -0.68
CA PRO A 82 -24.17 5.58 -0.19
C PRO A 82 -24.03 6.82 0.72
N ASP A 83 -22.91 6.94 1.43
CA ASP A 83 -22.67 7.95 2.47
C ASP A 83 -21.23 8.45 2.45
N ASP A 84 -20.86 9.29 3.43
CA ASP A 84 -19.52 9.90 3.52
C ASP A 84 -18.43 8.95 4.06
N ALA A 85 -18.77 7.72 4.45
CA ALA A 85 -17.83 6.79 5.07
C ALA A 85 -16.67 6.43 4.14
N PHE A 86 -16.92 6.34 2.83
CA PHE A 86 -15.88 6.05 1.84
C PHE A 86 -14.81 7.16 1.77
N ALA A 87 -15.24 8.42 1.69
CA ALA A 87 -14.31 9.55 1.65
C ALA A 87 -13.51 9.65 2.96
N GLU A 88 -14.16 9.41 4.11
CA GLU A 88 -13.48 9.39 5.40
C GLU A 88 -12.50 8.22 5.54
N ALA A 89 -12.84 7.04 5.04
CA ALA A 89 -11.93 5.89 5.02
C ALA A 89 -10.66 6.20 4.19
N LEU A 90 -10.80 6.83 3.02
CA LEU A 90 -9.65 7.25 2.20
C LEU A 90 -8.77 8.28 2.89
N ARG A 91 -9.37 9.26 3.58
CA ARG A 91 -8.62 10.24 4.40
C ARG A 91 -7.87 9.55 5.52
N ALA A 92 -8.53 8.66 6.26
CA ALA A 92 -7.95 7.91 7.36
C ALA A 92 -6.77 7.04 6.89
N LEU A 93 -6.92 6.32 5.77
CA LEU A 93 -5.84 5.51 5.19
C LEU A 93 -4.62 6.36 4.84
N LEU A 94 -4.81 7.53 4.23
CA LEU A 94 -3.70 8.39 3.86
C LEU A 94 -3.04 9.04 5.09
N LEU A 95 -3.83 9.54 6.04
CA LEU A 95 -3.34 10.18 7.26
C LEU A 95 -2.47 9.26 8.11
N THR A 96 -2.89 7.99 8.20
CA THR A 96 -2.18 6.92 8.91
C THR A 96 -1.11 6.24 8.05
N ARG A 97 -0.92 6.70 6.80
CA ARG A 97 0.03 6.14 5.82
C ARG A 97 -0.20 4.66 5.52
N ARG A 98 -1.43 4.18 5.73
CA ARG A 98 -1.89 2.82 5.46
C ARG A 98 -2.15 2.55 3.99
N GLY A 99 -2.55 3.55 3.21
CA GLY A 99 -2.76 3.35 1.78
C GLY A 99 -3.07 4.59 0.96
N ALA A 100 -2.85 4.50 -0.35
CA ALA A 100 -3.11 5.55 -1.33
C ALA A 100 -3.27 4.98 -2.75
N PRO A 101 -3.97 5.69 -3.66
CA PRO A 101 -4.05 5.30 -5.06
C PRO A 101 -2.74 5.60 -5.81
N GLY A 102 -2.54 4.99 -6.98
CA GLY A 102 -1.36 5.22 -7.82
C GLY A 102 -1.28 6.61 -8.44
N LEU A 103 -0.11 6.95 -9.00
CA LEU A 103 0.20 8.27 -9.56
C LEU A 103 -0.85 8.83 -10.54
N PRO A 104 -1.41 8.06 -11.51
CA PRO A 104 -2.41 8.59 -12.42
C PRO A 104 -3.65 9.15 -11.70
N THR A 105 -4.09 8.49 -10.62
CA THR A 105 -5.22 8.97 -9.81
C THR A 105 -4.86 10.28 -9.08
N TRP A 106 -3.66 10.39 -8.52
CA TRP A 106 -3.21 11.65 -7.90
C TRP A 106 -3.17 12.82 -8.89
N ARG A 107 -2.73 12.55 -10.12
CA ARG A 107 -2.61 13.56 -11.18
C ARG A 107 -3.91 13.84 -11.92
N GLY A 108 -4.89 12.93 -11.82
CA GLY A 108 -6.13 13.00 -12.59
C GLY A 108 -5.93 12.72 -14.08
N GLU A 109 -4.95 11.87 -14.37
CA GLU A 109 -4.58 11.48 -15.73
C GLU A 109 -5.25 10.15 -16.08
N ALA A 110 -5.67 10.00 -17.33
CA ALA A 110 -6.03 8.69 -17.85
C ALA A 110 -4.77 7.82 -17.95
N SER A 111 -4.91 6.53 -17.66
CA SER A 111 -3.81 5.56 -17.76
C SER A 111 -4.26 4.37 -18.61
N ALA A 112 -3.32 3.83 -19.39
CA ALA A 112 -3.50 2.52 -20.02
C ALA A 112 -3.24 1.38 -19.04
N GLU A 113 -2.56 1.65 -17.93
CA GLU A 113 -2.33 0.68 -16.86
C GLU A 113 -3.59 0.52 -15.99
N PRO A 114 -3.81 -0.68 -15.41
CA PRO A 114 -4.87 -0.92 -14.44
C PRO A 114 -4.88 0.12 -13.31
N PRO A 115 -6.07 0.61 -12.86
CA PRO A 115 -6.16 1.46 -11.69
C PRO A 115 -5.47 0.82 -10.48
N ARG A 116 -4.51 1.54 -9.90
CA ARG A 116 -3.64 1.06 -8.82
C ARG A 116 -4.06 1.61 -7.47
N PHE A 117 -3.99 0.76 -6.44
CA PHE A 117 -4.03 1.19 -5.04
C PHE A 117 -3.03 0.38 -4.22
N ILE A 118 -2.22 1.05 -3.40
CA ILE A 118 -1.16 0.42 -2.62
C ILE A 118 -1.44 0.55 -1.11
N LEU A 119 -1.22 -0.55 -0.38
CA LEU A 119 -1.31 -0.62 1.08
C LEU A 119 0.07 -0.85 1.70
N ASN A 120 0.39 -0.10 2.76
CA ASN A 120 1.63 -0.27 3.52
C ASN A 120 1.41 -1.25 4.68
N LEU A 121 1.96 -2.47 4.59
CA LEU A 121 1.77 -3.50 5.63
C LEU A 121 2.22 -3.04 7.01
N THR A 122 3.33 -2.31 7.10
CA THR A 122 3.89 -1.91 8.40
C THR A 122 3.11 -0.79 9.09
N ALA A 123 2.15 -0.16 8.39
CA ALA A 123 1.24 0.83 8.97
C ALA A 123 -0.02 0.20 9.63
N PHE A 124 -0.18 -1.12 9.52
CA PHE A 124 -1.20 -1.91 10.21
C PHE A 124 -0.66 -2.62 11.45
N LEU A 125 0.58 -2.34 11.83
CA LEU A 125 1.14 -2.76 13.11
C LEU A 125 0.71 -1.75 14.18
N ASP A 126 0.26 -2.25 15.32
CA ASP A 126 0.00 -1.40 16.48
C ASP A 126 1.30 -1.05 17.23
N ALA A 127 1.17 -0.41 18.40
CA ALA A 127 2.33 -0.04 19.21
C ALA A 127 3.08 -1.23 19.83
N ALA A 128 2.41 -2.39 19.99
CA ALA A 128 3.02 -3.63 20.43
C ALA A 128 3.70 -4.40 19.27
N GLY A 129 3.42 -3.99 18.03
CA GLY A 129 3.89 -4.67 16.83
C GLY A 129 2.93 -5.74 16.32
N ASP A 130 1.72 -5.84 16.90
CA ASP A 130 0.70 -6.79 16.48
C ASP A 130 0.02 -6.32 15.20
N PHE A 131 -0.27 -7.26 14.31
CA PHE A 131 -0.91 -6.96 13.03
C PHE A 131 -2.43 -6.90 13.14
N ASP A 132 -2.99 -5.73 12.81
CA ASP A 132 -4.44 -5.51 12.74
C ASP A 132 -5.01 -6.05 11.42
N ALA A 133 -5.18 -7.37 11.36
CA ALA A 133 -5.70 -8.07 10.18
C ALA A 133 -7.12 -7.62 9.77
N PRO A 134 -8.07 -7.38 10.70
CA PRO A 134 -9.38 -6.82 10.36
C PRO A 134 -9.29 -5.45 9.67
N ALA A 135 -8.54 -4.50 10.24
CA ALA A 135 -8.39 -3.20 9.61
C ALA A 135 -7.67 -3.27 8.26
N TYR A 136 -6.72 -4.21 8.10
CA TYR A 136 -6.09 -4.47 6.80
C TYR A 136 -7.11 -4.97 5.77
N ALA A 137 -7.97 -5.93 6.11
CA ALA A 137 -9.00 -6.43 5.20
C ALA A 137 -10.00 -5.33 4.78
N GLU A 138 -10.42 -4.47 5.72
CA GLU A 138 -11.27 -3.31 5.43
C GLU A 138 -10.58 -2.29 4.51
N ALA A 139 -9.27 -2.09 4.70
CA ALA A 139 -8.47 -1.24 3.83
C ALA A 139 -8.36 -1.82 2.40
N VAL A 140 -8.24 -3.13 2.25
CA VAL A 140 -8.25 -3.81 0.94
C VAL A 140 -9.59 -3.65 0.23
N ALA A 141 -10.71 -3.74 0.95
CA ALA A 141 -12.02 -3.48 0.39
C ALA A 141 -12.13 -2.01 -0.08
N THR A 142 -11.75 -1.06 0.78
CA THR A 142 -11.73 0.38 0.43
C THR A 142 -10.85 0.65 -0.80
N ALA A 143 -9.68 0.02 -0.88
CA ALA A 143 -8.74 0.13 -1.99
C ALA A 143 -9.31 -0.43 -3.30
N THR A 144 -10.00 -1.56 -3.23
CA THR A 144 -10.65 -2.20 -4.38
C THR A 144 -11.78 -1.35 -4.93
N LEU A 145 -12.65 -0.83 -4.05
CA LEU A 145 -13.70 0.10 -4.42
C LEU A 145 -13.14 1.39 -5.04
N ALA A 146 -12.09 1.96 -4.43
CA ALA A 146 -11.44 3.16 -4.96
C ALA A 146 -10.81 2.94 -6.35
N ALA A 147 -10.21 1.77 -6.58
CA ALA A 147 -9.63 1.39 -7.86
C ALA A 147 -10.70 1.18 -8.95
N ASP A 148 -11.82 0.51 -8.64
CA ASP A 148 -12.95 0.35 -9.57
C ASP A 148 -13.53 1.71 -9.98
N ILE A 149 -13.78 2.59 -9.00
CA ILE A 149 -14.30 3.94 -9.26
C ILE A 149 -13.30 4.76 -10.09
N ALA A 150 -12.00 4.64 -9.81
CA ALA A 150 -10.96 5.29 -10.61
C ALA A 150 -10.93 4.77 -12.06
N GLY A 151 -11.30 3.50 -12.27
CA GLY A 151 -11.54 2.89 -13.58
C GLY A 151 -12.95 3.12 -14.14
N GLU A 152 -13.69 4.09 -13.58
CA GLU A 152 -15.06 4.45 -13.96
C GLU A 152 -16.08 3.30 -13.92
N GLY A 153 -15.86 2.27 -13.08
CA GLY A 153 -16.68 1.07 -13.03
C GLY A 153 -16.55 0.17 -14.28
N ARG A 154 -15.57 0.46 -15.16
CA ARG A 154 -15.35 -0.22 -16.44
C ARG A 154 -14.12 -1.11 -16.42
N ALA A 155 -13.15 -0.83 -15.57
CA ALA A 155 -11.93 -1.62 -15.46
C ALA A 155 -12.25 -3.11 -15.21
N ALA A 156 -11.76 -3.98 -16.09
CA ALA A 156 -11.76 -5.43 -15.84
C ALA A 156 -10.56 -5.85 -14.97
N HIS A 157 -9.51 -5.02 -14.97
CA HIS A 157 -8.25 -5.27 -14.29
C HIS A 157 -7.97 -4.13 -13.32
N LEU A 158 -7.71 -4.48 -12.07
CA LEU A 158 -7.20 -3.58 -11.04
C LEU A 158 -5.81 -4.03 -10.60
N ALA A 159 -5.06 -3.11 -10.00
CA ALA A 159 -3.78 -3.37 -9.37
C ALA A 159 -3.82 -2.92 -7.90
N VAL A 160 -4.61 -3.63 -7.10
CA VAL A 160 -4.60 -3.48 -5.64
C VAL A 160 -3.46 -4.33 -5.11
N GLY A 161 -2.54 -3.73 -4.37
CA GLY A 161 -1.37 -4.43 -3.86
C GLY A 161 -0.99 -3.97 -2.46
N PHE A 162 -0.02 -4.66 -1.90
CA PHE A 162 0.63 -4.28 -0.65
C PHE A 162 2.11 -4.03 -0.88
N ALA A 163 2.77 -3.38 0.07
CA ALA A 163 4.21 -3.21 0.10
C ALA A 163 4.75 -3.29 1.52
N ASP A 164 6.07 -3.19 1.62
CA ASP A 164 6.86 -3.27 2.84
C ASP A 164 6.82 -4.67 3.50
N LEU A 165 6.70 -5.73 2.70
CA LEU A 165 6.69 -7.11 3.21
C LEU A 165 7.97 -7.43 4.00
N ALA A 166 9.14 -6.98 3.55
CA ALA A 166 10.38 -7.19 4.27
C ALA A 166 10.36 -6.52 5.66
N GLY A 167 9.87 -5.29 5.75
CA GLY A 167 9.69 -4.57 7.01
C GLY A 167 8.66 -5.24 7.92
N PHE A 168 7.57 -5.75 7.35
CA PHE A 168 6.52 -6.49 8.07
C PHE A 168 7.05 -7.79 8.68
N LEU A 169 7.80 -8.60 7.91
CA LEU A 169 8.42 -9.83 8.41
C LEU A 169 9.45 -9.54 9.50
N ALA A 170 10.28 -8.52 9.30
CA ALA A 170 11.31 -8.13 10.27
C ALA A 170 10.71 -7.63 11.60
N ALA A 171 9.57 -6.94 11.57
CA ALA A 171 8.85 -6.52 12.78
C ALA A 171 8.36 -7.71 13.62
N HIS A 172 8.08 -8.85 12.99
CA HIS A 172 7.67 -10.09 13.65
C HIS A 172 8.85 -11.04 13.94
N GLY A 173 10.09 -10.59 13.74
CA GLY A 173 11.27 -11.45 13.95
C GLY A 173 11.43 -12.55 12.90
N LEU A 174 10.77 -12.44 11.74
CA LEU A 174 10.78 -13.46 10.69
C LEU A 174 11.80 -13.12 9.61
N ARG A 175 12.64 -14.09 9.23
CA ARG A 175 13.58 -13.94 8.12
C ARG A 175 12.83 -14.05 6.80
N TYR A 176 13.11 -13.16 5.86
CA TYR A 176 12.55 -13.20 4.51
C TYR A 176 12.79 -14.56 3.81
N ALA A 177 13.99 -15.13 3.97
CA ALA A 177 14.35 -16.42 3.39
C ALA A 177 13.83 -17.65 4.19
N GLY A 178 13.23 -17.44 5.35
CA GLY A 178 12.74 -18.51 6.24
C GLY A 178 11.42 -19.12 5.76
N ALA A 179 11.10 -20.32 6.24
CA ALA A 179 9.82 -20.98 5.95
C ALA A 179 8.65 -20.18 6.54
N GLU A 180 8.75 -19.80 7.82
CA GLU A 180 7.74 -19.01 8.54
C GLU A 180 7.47 -17.65 7.85
N GLY A 181 8.53 -17.00 7.33
CA GLY A 181 8.40 -15.76 6.57
C GLY A 181 7.63 -15.95 5.26
N ARG A 182 7.85 -17.06 4.55
CA ARG A 182 7.08 -17.40 3.35
C ARG A 182 5.64 -17.77 3.65
N GLU A 183 5.38 -18.47 4.75
CA GLU A 183 4.02 -18.80 5.21
C GLU A 183 3.24 -17.53 5.58
N ALA A 184 3.86 -16.61 6.31
CA ALA A 184 3.28 -15.31 6.61
C ALA A 184 2.99 -14.49 5.35
N ALA A 185 3.93 -14.46 4.40
CA ALA A 185 3.75 -13.77 3.12
C ALA A 185 2.61 -14.37 2.28
N ALA A 186 2.51 -15.70 2.22
CA ALA A 186 1.41 -16.40 1.56
C ALA A 186 0.06 -16.07 2.23
N ALA A 187 0.01 -16.03 3.56
CA ALA A 187 -1.20 -15.67 4.29
C ALA A 187 -1.61 -14.20 4.07
N ILE A 188 -0.66 -13.25 4.02
CA ILE A 188 -0.95 -11.85 3.66
C ILE A 188 -1.50 -11.75 2.23
N ALA A 189 -0.91 -12.48 1.28
CA ALA A 189 -1.38 -12.50 -0.10
C ALA A 189 -2.79 -13.10 -0.21
N ALA A 190 -3.05 -14.18 0.52
CA ALA A 190 -4.37 -14.81 0.62
C ALA A 190 -5.42 -13.88 1.23
N LEU A 191 -5.09 -13.22 2.35
CA LEU A 191 -5.94 -12.21 3.00
C LEU A 191 -6.27 -11.07 2.05
N THR A 192 -5.27 -10.55 1.34
CA THR A 192 -5.44 -9.47 0.36
C THR A 192 -6.33 -9.93 -0.79
N LEU A 193 -6.08 -11.11 -1.35
CA LEU A 193 -6.88 -11.66 -2.44
C LEU A 193 -8.34 -11.87 -2.02
N GLY A 194 -8.57 -12.54 -0.89
CA GLY A 194 -9.90 -12.83 -0.38
C GLY A 194 -10.71 -11.56 -0.10
N ALA A 195 -10.11 -10.58 0.59
CA ALA A 195 -10.79 -9.32 0.88
C ALA A 195 -11.11 -8.53 -0.40
N ALA A 196 -10.21 -8.55 -1.39
CA ALA A 196 -10.41 -7.87 -2.66
C ALA A 196 -11.48 -8.55 -3.54
N GLU A 197 -11.49 -9.89 -3.61
CA GLU A 197 -12.52 -10.64 -4.34
C GLU A 197 -13.89 -10.51 -3.65
N ALA A 198 -13.95 -10.49 -2.31
CA ALA A 198 -15.18 -10.23 -1.57
C ALA A 198 -15.77 -8.84 -1.91
N GLU A 199 -14.93 -7.81 -1.98
CA GLU A 199 -15.38 -6.48 -2.38
C GLU A 199 -15.79 -6.41 -3.86
N SER A 200 -15.04 -7.07 -4.75
CA SER A 200 -15.41 -7.23 -6.15
C SER A 200 -16.80 -7.89 -6.32
N GLY A 201 -17.13 -8.86 -5.45
CA GLY A 201 -18.45 -9.47 -5.36
C GLY A 201 -19.54 -8.49 -4.91
N ARG A 202 -19.26 -7.61 -3.93
CA ARG A 202 -20.20 -6.55 -3.51
C ARG A 202 -20.46 -5.56 -4.63
N ILE A 203 -19.43 -5.12 -5.34
CA ILE A 203 -19.56 -4.24 -6.51
C ILE A 203 -20.39 -4.94 -7.59
N ALA A 204 -20.19 -6.25 -7.81
CA ALA A 204 -20.95 -7.03 -8.78
C ALA A 204 -22.46 -7.12 -8.45
N ILE A 205 -22.88 -7.03 -7.19
CA ILE A 205 -24.30 -6.99 -6.81
C ILE A 205 -24.97 -5.72 -7.35
N ILE A 206 -24.27 -4.59 -7.32
CA ILE A 206 -24.80 -3.28 -7.73
C ILE A 206 -24.65 -3.10 -9.25
N MET A 207 -23.47 -3.42 -9.78
CA MET A 207 -23.06 -3.08 -11.15
C MET A 207 -23.18 -4.25 -12.13
N GLY A 208 -23.51 -5.45 -11.65
CA GLY A 208 -23.54 -6.69 -12.40
C GLY A 208 -22.19 -7.43 -12.39
N ALA A 209 -22.25 -8.75 -12.20
CA ALA A 209 -21.10 -9.65 -12.34
C ALA A 209 -20.64 -9.73 -13.80
N ARG A 210 -19.32 -9.84 -13.99
CA ARG A 210 -18.68 -10.03 -15.30
C ARG A 210 -17.87 -11.32 -15.36
N GLU A 211 -17.39 -11.76 -14.20
CA GLU A 211 -16.47 -12.87 -14.07
C GLU A 211 -17.06 -13.94 -13.14
N PRO A 212 -16.79 -15.22 -13.40
CA PRO A 212 -17.16 -16.29 -12.49
C PRO A 212 -16.34 -16.20 -11.20
N LEU A 213 -16.84 -16.86 -10.15
CA LEU A 213 -16.08 -17.05 -8.93
C LEU A 213 -14.87 -17.96 -9.16
N ARG A 214 -13.84 -17.75 -8.35
CA ARG A 214 -12.75 -18.70 -8.23
C ARG A 214 -13.23 -19.96 -7.49
N LEU A 215 -13.31 -21.07 -8.22
CA LEU A 215 -13.70 -22.37 -7.66
C LEU A 215 -12.54 -23.12 -7.00
N VAL A 216 -11.31 -22.84 -7.44
CA VAL A 216 -10.09 -23.49 -6.94
C VAL A 216 -9.20 -22.41 -6.33
N TRP A 217 -9.03 -22.51 -5.02
CA TRP A 217 -8.15 -21.64 -4.26
C TRP A 217 -6.80 -22.31 -4.04
N PRO A 218 -5.70 -21.53 -4.03
CA PRO A 218 -4.41 -22.06 -3.62
C PRO A 218 -4.47 -22.58 -2.18
N ALA A 219 -3.59 -23.54 -1.87
CA ALA A 219 -3.50 -24.08 -0.51
C ALA A 219 -3.09 -22.97 0.46
N LEU A 220 -3.89 -22.79 1.51
CA LEU A 220 -3.61 -21.82 2.58
C LEU A 220 -2.67 -22.41 3.62
N PRO A 221 -1.79 -21.60 4.22
CA PRO A 221 -1.11 -21.98 5.45
C PRO A 221 -2.15 -22.38 6.52
N THR A 222 -1.95 -23.52 7.17
CA THR A 222 -2.82 -23.97 8.26
C THR A 222 -2.65 -23.12 9.51
N ALA A 223 -1.43 -22.66 9.75
CA ALA A 223 -1.04 -21.72 10.79
C ALA A 223 0.09 -20.82 10.27
N THR A 224 0.35 -19.73 10.98
CA THR A 224 1.48 -18.82 10.74
C THR A 224 2.13 -18.45 12.06
N ALA A 225 3.41 -18.07 12.03
CA ALA A 225 4.11 -17.53 13.20
C ALA A 225 3.50 -16.20 13.71
N ILE A 226 2.71 -15.52 12.88
CA ILE A 226 1.96 -14.31 13.24
C ILE A 226 0.57 -14.72 13.76
N PRO A 227 0.21 -14.39 15.00
CA PRO A 227 -1.09 -14.77 15.57
C PRO A 227 -2.28 -14.26 14.76
N GLY A 228 -3.27 -15.11 14.53
CA GLY A 228 -4.55 -14.75 13.88
C GLY A 228 -4.47 -14.52 12.36
N LEU A 229 -3.27 -14.46 11.76
CA LEU A 229 -3.11 -14.15 10.34
C LEU A 229 -3.65 -15.26 9.43
N ALA A 230 -3.42 -16.53 9.76
CA ALA A 230 -3.95 -17.67 9.00
C ALA A 230 -5.48 -17.72 9.05
N GLU A 231 -6.06 -17.45 10.22
CA GLU A 231 -7.50 -17.37 10.44
C GLU A 231 -8.12 -16.21 9.66
N ALA A 232 -7.50 -15.04 9.68
CA ALA A 232 -7.95 -13.87 8.93
C ALA A 232 -7.91 -14.14 7.41
N ALA A 233 -6.83 -14.76 6.91
CA ALA A 233 -6.72 -15.13 5.50
C ALA A 233 -7.83 -16.10 5.07
N ARG A 234 -8.14 -17.10 5.90
CA ARG A 234 -9.24 -18.04 5.65
C ARG A 234 -10.60 -17.34 5.65
N ALA A 235 -10.87 -16.51 6.65
CA ALA A 235 -12.13 -15.76 6.76
C ALA A 235 -12.36 -14.85 5.55
N ALA A 236 -11.30 -14.20 5.04
CA ALA A 236 -11.38 -13.36 3.85
C ALA A 236 -11.72 -14.17 2.58
N ILE A 237 -11.18 -15.38 2.46
CA ILE A 237 -11.48 -16.29 1.34
C ILE A 237 -12.89 -16.85 1.45
N ASP A 238 -13.35 -17.22 2.63
CA ASP A 238 -14.72 -17.66 2.85
C ASP A 238 -15.72 -16.55 2.46
N ALA A 239 -15.40 -15.29 2.79
CA ALA A 239 -16.17 -14.14 2.35
C ALA A 239 -16.16 -13.96 0.82
N ALA A 240 -15.03 -14.19 0.15
CA ALA A 240 -14.93 -14.14 -1.31
C ALA A 240 -15.81 -15.23 -1.96
N VAL A 241 -15.72 -16.47 -1.47
CA VAL A 241 -16.48 -17.62 -1.98
C VAL A 241 -17.99 -17.47 -1.78
N ALA A 242 -18.42 -16.70 -0.77
CA ALA A 242 -19.84 -16.40 -0.54
C ALA A 242 -20.45 -15.45 -1.60
N SER A 243 -19.63 -14.84 -2.47
CA SER A 243 -20.10 -13.99 -3.56
C SER A 243 -20.83 -14.82 -4.62
N ARG A 244 -21.64 -14.18 -5.48
CA ARG A 244 -22.37 -14.86 -6.58
C ARG A 244 -21.68 -14.74 -7.95
N GLY A 245 -20.63 -13.94 -8.02
CA GLY A 245 -19.87 -13.60 -9.21
C GLY A 245 -18.98 -12.40 -8.88
N LEU A 246 -17.99 -12.15 -9.71
CA LEU A 246 -17.02 -11.07 -9.50
C LEU A 246 -17.21 -9.98 -10.54
N ARG A 247 -16.83 -8.75 -10.18
CA ARG A 247 -16.83 -7.62 -11.10
C ARG A 247 -15.56 -7.57 -11.97
N HIS A 248 -14.45 -8.05 -11.43
CA HIS A 248 -13.10 -7.88 -11.98
C HIS A 248 -12.44 -9.23 -12.27
N ALA A 249 -11.68 -9.30 -13.36
CA ALA A 249 -10.91 -10.47 -13.78
C ALA A 249 -9.57 -10.58 -13.04
N THR A 250 -8.96 -9.42 -12.73
CA THR A 250 -7.72 -9.36 -11.94
C THR A 250 -7.83 -8.23 -10.94
N ILE A 251 -7.39 -8.47 -9.70
CA ILE A 251 -7.46 -7.45 -8.64
C ILE A 251 -6.13 -7.32 -7.90
N LEU A 252 -5.64 -8.42 -7.34
CA LEU A 252 -4.35 -8.45 -6.64
C LEU A 252 -3.18 -8.50 -7.62
N ALA A 253 -2.45 -7.39 -7.73
CA ALA A 253 -1.22 -7.29 -8.51
C ALA A 253 -0.20 -6.40 -7.78
N LEU A 254 1.05 -6.86 -7.69
CA LEU A 254 2.15 -6.07 -7.14
C LEU A 254 2.80 -5.25 -8.26
N THR A 255 3.11 -3.99 -7.99
CA THR A 255 3.69 -3.05 -8.97
C THR A 255 5.07 -2.60 -8.54
N LEU A 256 5.80 -1.93 -9.44
CA LEU A 256 7.05 -1.27 -9.07
C LEU A 256 6.74 -0.14 -8.08
N PRO A 257 7.60 0.06 -7.06
CA PRO A 257 7.46 1.19 -6.15
C PRO A 257 7.64 2.52 -6.90
N ASP A 258 6.82 3.51 -6.54
CA ASP A 258 6.91 4.87 -7.06
C ASP A 258 6.87 5.91 -5.92
N ALA A 259 6.66 7.19 -6.25
CA ALA A 259 6.60 8.26 -5.26
C ALA A 259 5.42 8.10 -4.27
N VAL A 260 4.37 7.35 -4.60
CA VAL A 260 3.27 7.07 -3.67
C VAL A 260 3.73 6.11 -2.57
N ASP A 261 4.51 5.06 -2.91
CA ASP A 261 5.10 4.14 -1.94
C ASP A 261 6.00 4.90 -0.95
N ALA A 262 6.85 5.78 -1.47
CA ALA A 262 7.73 6.63 -0.66
C ALA A 262 6.92 7.60 0.25
N LEU A 263 5.82 8.15 -0.24
CA LEU A 263 4.90 8.99 0.57
C LEU A 263 4.32 8.18 1.75
N LEU A 264 3.88 6.95 1.49
CA LEU A 264 3.39 6.03 2.54
C LEU A 264 4.50 5.53 3.46
N GLY A 265 5.76 5.76 3.10
CA GLY A 265 6.91 5.45 3.95
C GLY A 265 7.36 4.00 3.88
N VAL A 266 7.00 3.32 2.80
CA VAL A 266 7.41 1.97 2.42
C VAL A 266 8.91 1.96 2.10
N GLU A 267 9.64 0.95 2.56
CA GLU A 267 11.06 0.77 2.20
C GLU A 267 11.26 -0.25 1.08
N THR A 268 10.38 -1.25 0.97
CA THR A 268 10.44 -2.27 -0.10
C THR A 268 9.12 -2.35 -0.85
N GLY A 269 9.14 -2.21 -2.18
CA GLY A 269 7.94 -2.36 -2.99
C GLY A 269 7.44 -3.81 -3.06
N GLY A 270 6.14 -4.02 -2.89
CA GLY A 270 5.56 -5.36 -3.00
C GLY A 270 6.18 -6.35 -2.01
N MET A 271 6.61 -7.47 -2.58
CA MET A 271 7.33 -8.54 -1.90
C MET A 271 8.86 -8.43 -2.06
N ALA A 272 9.41 -7.28 -2.47
CA ALA A 272 10.85 -7.14 -2.65
C ALA A 272 11.62 -7.47 -1.34
N PRO A 273 12.81 -8.08 -1.44
CA PRO A 273 13.64 -8.39 -0.27
C PRO A 273 14.15 -7.11 0.39
N PRO A 274 14.59 -7.18 1.66
CA PRO A 274 15.25 -6.05 2.31
C PRO A 274 16.53 -5.66 1.58
N ALA A 275 16.78 -4.35 1.46
CA ALA A 275 18.04 -3.82 0.92
C ALA A 275 19.20 -3.90 1.94
N GLY A 276 18.88 -4.06 3.23
CA GLY A 276 19.84 -4.09 4.33
C GLY A 276 19.24 -3.52 5.62
N HIS A 277 20.01 -3.58 6.71
CA HIS A 277 19.63 -3.00 8.00
C HIS A 277 20.06 -1.52 8.15
N ILE A 278 20.86 -1.02 7.21
CA ILE A 278 21.38 0.34 7.17
C ILE A 278 21.07 0.93 5.80
N ARG A 279 20.78 2.24 5.76
CA ARG A 279 20.66 3.01 4.53
C ARG A 279 21.54 4.27 4.56
N PRO A 280 22.17 4.63 3.45
CA PRO A 280 22.84 5.91 3.32
C PRO A 280 21.79 7.03 3.23
N VAL A 281 22.03 8.15 3.92
CA VAL A 281 21.22 9.36 3.87
C VAL A 281 22.14 10.57 3.71
N LEU A 282 21.88 11.38 2.68
CA LEU A 282 22.60 12.64 2.48
C LEU A 282 22.02 13.71 3.41
N GLY A 283 22.84 14.18 4.36
CA GLY A 283 22.47 15.27 5.25
C GLY A 283 22.30 16.61 4.51
N ALA A 284 21.64 17.58 5.15
CA ALA A 284 21.50 18.93 4.62
C ALA A 284 22.85 19.67 4.47
N ASP A 285 23.88 19.20 5.18
CA ASP A 285 25.28 19.61 5.09
C ASP A 285 26.04 18.95 3.92
N GLY A 286 25.37 18.10 3.14
CA GLY A 286 25.98 17.34 2.04
C GLY A 286 26.81 16.15 2.49
N VAL A 287 26.75 15.75 3.77
CA VAL A 287 27.51 14.63 4.32
C VAL A 287 26.66 13.37 4.28
N LEU A 288 27.19 12.30 3.69
CA LEU A 288 26.56 10.97 3.71
C LEU A 288 26.63 10.38 5.11
N ARG A 289 25.51 9.88 5.62
CA ARG A 289 25.42 9.23 6.94
C ARG A 289 24.67 7.93 6.82
N ASP A 290 25.17 6.92 7.52
CA ASP A 290 24.52 5.62 7.64
C ASP A 290 23.50 5.65 8.77
N LEU A 291 22.23 5.44 8.43
CA LEU A 291 21.13 5.39 9.39
C LEU A 291 20.45 4.02 9.33
N PRO A 292 19.97 3.49 10.47
CA PRO A 292 19.15 2.29 10.45
C PRO A 292 17.91 2.48 9.58
N THR A 293 17.58 1.47 8.77
CA THR A 293 16.30 1.40 8.04
C THR A 293 15.13 1.35 9.04
N ARG A 294 13.92 1.69 8.59
CA ARG A 294 12.71 1.60 9.42
C ARG A 294 12.44 0.15 9.80
N ALA A 295 12.63 -0.78 8.86
CA ALA A 295 12.64 -2.21 9.13
C ALA A 295 13.64 -2.58 10.24
N ALA A 296 14.87 -2.03 10.20
CA ALA A 296 15.86 -2.30 11.24
C ALA A 296 15.46 -1.75 12.61
N ARG A 297 14.86 -0.55 12.66
CA ARG A 297 14.35 0.02 13.92
C ARG A 297 13.26 -0.85 14.55
N ARG A 298 12.37 -1.44 13.74
CA ARG A 298 11.33 -2.37 14.21
C ARG A 298 11.92 -3.72 14.64
N ALA A 299 12.87 -4.24 13.88
CA ALA A 299 13.57 -5.49 14.17
C ALA A 299 14.44 -5.43 15.44
N GLY A 300 14.83 -4.23 15.86
CA GLY A 300 15.63 -4.01 17.07
C GLY A 300 16.99 -4.73 17.00
N PRO A 301 17.43 -5.39 18.07
CA PRO A 301 18.74 -6.05 18.12
C PRO A 301 18.98 -7.12 17.04
N ASN A 302 17.91 -7.68 16.45
CA ASN A 302 18.01 -8.74 15.46
C ASN A 302 18.08 -8.23 14.01
N ALA A 303 18.10 -6.90 13.80
CA ALA A 303 18.01 -6.28 12.49
C ALA A 303 19.04 -6.82 11.48
N GLU A 304 20.29 -6.99 11.88
CA GLU A 304 21.36 -7.48 11.00
C GLU A 304 21.04 -8.89 10.45
N ALA A 305 20.55 -9.79 11.29
CA ALA A 305 20.23 -11.17 10.89
C ALA A 305 18.94 -11.28 10.07
N LEU A 306 17.94 -10.46 10.39
CA LEU A 306 16.63 -10.47 9.74
C LEU A 306 16.64 -9.79 8.36
N LEU A 307 17.46 -8.74 8.21
CA LEU A 307 17.57 -7.92 7.00
C LEU A 307 18.87 -8.17 6.23
N ALA A 308 19.52 -9.32 6.49
CA ALA A 308 20.68 -9.75 5.75
C ALA A 308 20.37 -9.85 4.24
N PRO A 309 21.37 -9.63 3.36
CA PRO A 309 21.19 -9.75 1.91
C PRO A 309 20.53 -11.08 1.51
N VAL A 310 19.52 -10.99 0.65
CA VAL A 310 18.74 -12.13 0.18
C VAL A 310 19.20 -12.56 -1.21
N ASP A 311 19.61 -13.82 -1.33
CA ASP A 311 20.02 -14.43 -2.60
C ASP A 311 18.85 -14.66 -3.57
N GLN A 312 19.16 -15.03 -4.81
CA GLN A 312 18.15 -15.25 -5.84
C GLN A 312 17.25 -16.46 -5.54
N HIS A 313 17.76 -17.48 -4.86
CA HIS A 313 17.00 -18.68 -4.52
C HIS A 313 15.89 -18.36 -3.50
N ALA A 314 16.22 -17.62 -2.45
CA ALA A 314 15.26 -17.18 -1.45
C ALA A 314 14.21 -16.22 -2.05
N ARG A 315 14.60 -15.32 -2.96
CA ARG A 315 13.64 -14.49 -3.72
C ARG A 315 12.68 -15.34 -4.54
N HIS A 316 13.19 -16.35 -5.23
CA HIS A 316 12.37 -17.26 -6.01
C HIS A 316 11.45 -18.11 -5.13
N ALA A 317 11.93 -18.59 -3.98
CA ALA A 317 11.10 -19.31 -3.02
C ALA A 317 9.96 -18.44 -2.46
N MET A 318 10.23 -17.15 -2.17
CA MET A 318 9.18 -16.20 -1.79
C MET A 318 8.16 -16.01 -2.92
N LEU A 319 8.62 -15.86 -4.17
CA LEU A 319 7.74 -15.78 -5.33
C LEU A 319 6.85 -17.01 -5.46
N LEU A 320 7.37 -18.22 -5.25
CA LEU A 320 6.58 -19.45 -5.31
C LEU A 320 5.54 -19.52 -4.19
N ALA A 321 5.82 -18.94 -3.01
CA ALA A 321 4.88 -18.91 -1.90
C ALA A 321 3.74 -17.90 -2.11
N VAL A 322 4.05 -16.72 -2.65
CA VAL A 322 3.08 -15.62 -2.84
C VAL A 322 2.34 -15.73 -4.18
N GLY A 323 3.05 -16.16 -5.22
CA GLY A 323 2.61 -16.19 -6.62
C GLY A 323 1.24 -16.82 -6.88
N PRO A 324 0.86 -17.95 -6.23
CA PRO A 324 -0.46 -18.56 -6.43
C PRO A 324 -1.65 -17.64 -6.11
N PHE A 325 -1.44 -16.62 -5.27
CA PHE A 325 -2.47 -15.65 -4.90
C PHE A 325 -2.46 -14.38 -5.78
N LEU A 326 -1.43 -14.18 -6.61
CA LEU A 326 -1.32 -13.02 -7.49
C LEU A 326 -2.02 -13.30 -8.82
N HIS A 327 -2.70 -12.28 -9.36
CA HIS A 327 -3.30 -12.37 -10.70
C HIS A 327 -2.30 -12.08 -11.84
N ALA A 328 -1.17 -11.44 -11.51
CA ALA A 328 -0.10 -11.13 -12.44
C ALA A 328 1.24 -11.43 -11.79
N ALA A 329 2.22 -11.86 -12.60
CA ALA A 329 3.58 -11.99 -12.13
C ALA A 329 4.06 -10.61 -11.62
N PRO A 330 4.67 -10.53 -10.44
CA PRO A 330 5.19 -9.27 -9.95
C PRO A 330 6.32 -8.80 -10.88
N PRO A 331 6.52 -7.49 -11.04
CA PRO A 331 7.59 -6.97 -11.85
C PRO A 331 8.94 -7.49 -11.35
N ALA A 332 9.85 -7.74 -12.28
CA ALA A 332 11.22 -8.12 -11.91
C ALA A 332 11.79 -7.05 -10.97
N ALA A 333 12.41 -7.49 -9.87
CA ALA A 333 13.05 -6.57 -8.95
C ALA A 333 14.12 -5.78 -9.71
N ILE A 334 13.84 -4.51 -9.99
CA ILE A 334 14.88 -3.58 -10.42
C ILE A 334 15.75 -3.39 -9.18
N ALA A 335 17.04 -3.71 -9.28
CA ALA A 335 17.98 -3.33 -8.25
C ALA A 335 17.90 -1.81 -8.12
N ALA A 336 17.34 -1.32 -7.02
CA ALA A 336 17.45 0.10 -6.70
C ALA A 336 18.95 0.39 -6.56
N PRO A 337 19.48 1.41 -7.24
CA PRO A 337 20.83 1.87 -6.93
C PRO A 337 20.86 2.28 -5.46
N ALA A 338 21.85 1.77 -4.73
CA ALA A 338 22.13 2.12 -3.34
C ALA A 338 22.48 3.60 -3.19
#